data_AF-A0A2M6YV27-F1
#
_entry.id   AF-A0A2M6YV27-F1
#
_cell.length_a   1.000
_cell.length_b   1.000
_cell.length_c   1.000
_cell.angle_alpha   90.00
_cell.angle_beta   90.00
_cell.angle_gamma   90.00
#
_symmetry.space_group_name_H-M   'P 1'
#
loop_
_entity.id
_entity.type
_entity.pdbx_description
1 polymer ?
#
loop_
_entity_poly.entity_id
_entity_poly.type
_entity_poly.pdbx_seq_one_letter_code
_entity_poly.pdbx_strand_id
1 'polypeptide(L)'
;MVKCYHCEKSLLYGRSHTHHRGVAGGRWKKRAPKTQRIFKSNLVRLSIIEKGKAIRVKLCAKCLKRIRKDMTDGKKPFLTLASVKKEMNVKNKEAKVAEDAKKVKLVKSVKSVKSAKIKKTD
;
A
#
# COMPACT_ATOMS: atom_id res chain seq x y z
N MET A 1 -6.28 12.46 20.56
CA MET A 1 -6.48 13.03 19.20
C MET A 1 -6.02 12.03 18.15
N VAL A 2 -6.83 11.74 17.12
CA VAL A 2 -6.41 10.79 16.07
C VAL A 2 -5.58 11.53 15.01
N LYS A 3 -4.33 11.12 14.82
CA LYS A 3 -3.38 11.72 13.87
C LYS A 3 -2.88 10.68 12.86
N CYS A 4 -2.43 11.14 11.70
CA CYS A 4 -1.70 10.30 10.76
C CYS A 4 -0.35 9.89 11.35
N TYR A 5 0.02 8.62 11.21
CA TYR A 5 1.30 8.11 11.71
C TYR A 5 2.54 8.77 11.06
N HIS A 6 2.48 9.12 9.78
CA HIS A 6 3.65 9.67 9.06
C HIS A 6 3.70 11.21 9.03
N CYS A 7 2.57 11.86 8.75
CA CYS A 7 2.52 13.33 8.53
C CYS A 7 1.76 14.08 9.61
N GLU A 8 1.37 13.39 10.69
CA GLU A 8 0.66 13.94 11.86
C GLU A 8 -0.65 14.68 11.58
N LYS A 9 -1.14 14.62 10.33
CA LYS A 9 -2.36 15.29 9.92
C LYS A 9 -3.53 14.90 10.82
N SER A 10 -4.14 15.91 11.41
CA SER A 10 -5.23 15.79 12.37
C SER A 10 -6.47 16.55 11.87
N LEU A 11 -7.37 16.91 12.79
CA LEU A 11 -8.55 17.71 12.50
C LEU A 11 -8.13 19.09 11.98
N LEU A 12 -8.80 19.59 10.95
CA LEU A 12 -8.65 20.97 10.51
C LEU A 12 -9.90 21.75 10.88
N TYR A 13 -9.72 22.99 11.31
CA TYR A 13 -10.82 23.91 11.54
C TYR A 13 -11.07 24.73 10.27
N GLY A 14 -12.34 24.93 9.96
CA GLY A 14 -12.75 25.84 8.91
C GLY A 14 -14.05 26.51 9.23
N ARG A 15 -14.58 27.20 8.23
CA ARG A 15 -15.83 27.91 8.33
C ARG A 15 -16.77 27.52 7.20
N SER A 16 -18.07 27.58 7.47
CA SER A 16 -19.12 27.32 6.48
C SER A 16 -19.86 28.61 6.17
N HIS A 17 -19.78 29.07 4.93
CA HIS A 17 -20.48 30.25 4.42
C HIS A 17 -21.07 29.88 3.07
N THR A 18 -22.35 29.52 3.04
CA THR A 18 -23.03 29.18 1.79
C THR A 18 -24.15 30.17 1.57
N HIS A 19 -24.08 30.89 0.45
CA HIS A 19 -25.12 31.79 -0.02
C HIS A 19 -25.98 31.07 -1.05
N HIS A 20 -27.28 31.36 -1.09
CA HIS A 20 -28.16 30.91 -2.16
C HIS A 20 -27.86 31.69 -3.47
N ARG A 21 -28.37 31.24 -4.62
CA ARG A 21 -28.27 32.04 -5.85
C ARG A 21 -29.07 33.35 -5.69
N GLY A 22 -28.55 34.47 -6.18
CA GLY A 22 -29.22 35.79 -6.14
C GLY A 22 -28.88 36.71 -4.96
N VAL A 23 -28.00 36.32 -4.03
CA VAL A 23 -27.53 37.17 -2.90
C VAL A 23 -26.21 37.91 -3.18
N ALA A 24 -25.69 37.84 -4.42
CA ALA A 24 -24.37 38.35 -4.79
C ALA A 24 -24.26 39.89 -4.85
N GLY A 25 -25.35 40.64 -4.72
CA GLY A 25 -25.40 42.10 -4.96
C GLY A 25 -25.28 43.01 -3.74
N GLY A 26 -24.36 42.77 -2.80
CA GLY A 26 -24.00 43.78 -1.79
C GLY A 26 -24.97 44.00 -0.61
N ARG A 27 -26.10 43.28 -0.53
CA ARG A 27 -27.07 43.41 0.57
C ARG A 27 -26.57 42.70 1.84
N TRP A 28 -25.78 43.40 2.66
CA TRP A 28 -25.13 42.87 3.87
C TRP A 28 -26.09 42.16 4.85
N LYS A 29 -27.34 42.64 4.99
CA LYS A 29 -28.39 42.04 5.82
C LYS A 29 -28.74 40.59 5.46
N LYS A 30 -28.50 40.17 4.21
CA LYS A 30 -28.76 38.79 3.73
C LYS A 30 -27.48 37.94 3.61
N ARG A 31 -26.38 38.40 4.21
CA ARG A 31 -25.12 37.65 4.23
C ARG A 31 -25.24 36.48 5.20
N ALA A 32 -24.93 35.27 4.72
CA ALA A 32 -24.91 34.05 5.50
C ALA A 32 -23.97 34.17 6.72
N PRO A 33 -24.41 33.71 7.90
CA PRO A 33 -23.62 33.77 9.12
C PRO A 33 -22.39 32.85 9.05
N LYS A 34 -21.34 33.25 9.77
CA LYS A 34 -20.08 32.54 9.75
C LYS A 34 -20.01 31.43 10.80
N THR A 35 -20.46 30.23 10.46
CA THR A 35 -20.41 29.08 11.39
C THR A 35 -19.08 28.33 11.32
N GLN A 36 -18.59 27.88 12.47
CA GLN A 36 -17.40 27.03 12.56
C GLN A 36 -17.73 25.61 12.10
N ARG A 37 -16.80 24.97 11.40
CA ARG A 37 -16.89 23.55 11.06
C ARG A 37 -15.56 22.83 11.26
N ILE A 38 -15.65 21.55 11.62
CA ILE A 38 -14.48 20.69 11.84
C ILE A 38 -14.35 19.74 10.65
N PHE A 39 -13.23 19.81 9.95
CA PHE A 39 -12.88 18.88 8.90
C PHE A 39 -12.09 17.71 9.48
N LYS A 40 -12.67 16.51 9.38
CA LYS A 40 -12.00 15.28 9.77
C LYS A 40 -11.00 14.87 8.68
N SER A 41 -9.79 14.51 9.09
CA SER A 41 -8.80 13.92 8.19
C SER A 41 -9.27 12.52 7.75
N ASN A 42 -9.11 12.21 6.46
CA ASN A 42 -9.41 10.87 5.92
C ASN A 42 -8.29 9.89 6.31
N LEU A 43 -8.44 9.27 7.48
CA LEU A 43 -7.50 8.32 8.09
C LEU A 43 -8.00 6.89 7.90
N VAL A 44 -7.14 6.03 7.34
CA VAL A 44 -7.40 4.61 7.08
C VAL A 44 -6.54 3.76 8.02
N ARG A 45 -7.13 2.71 8.60
CA ARG A 45 -6.42 1.73 9.43
C ARG A 45 -5.71 0.71 8.55
N LEU A 46 -4.41 0.54 8.74
CA LEU A 46 -3.57 -0.35 7.93
C LEU A 46 -2.52 -1.06 8.78
N SER A 47 -2.09 -2.23 8.32
CA SER A 47 -0.98 -2.98 8.91
C SER A 47 0.32 -2.67 8.19
N ILE A 48 1.33 -2.21 8.93
CA ILE A 48 2.66 -1.84 8.43
C ILE A 48 3.69 -2.75 9.08
N ILE A 49 4.78 -3.02 8.38
CA ILE A 49 5.91 -3.75 8.94
C ILE A 49 7.00 -2.75 9.31
N GLU A 50 7.25 -2.64 10.62
CA GLU A 50 8.30 -1.81 11.20
C GLU A 50 9.20 -2.69 12.07
N LYS A 51 10.52 -2.58 11.89
CA LYS A 51 11.51 -3.38 12.64
C LYS A 51 11.20 -4.89 12.67
N GLY A 52 10.65 -5.41 11.56
CA GLY A 52 10.25 -6.82 11.42
C GLY A 52 8.92 -7.23 12.08
N LYS A 53 8.24 -6.33 12.80
CA LYS A 53 6.96 -6.59 13.45
C LYS A 53 5.81 -5.94 12.68
N ALA A 54 4.67 -6.63 12.62
CA ALA A 54 3.45 -6.10 12.00
C ALA A 54 2.66 -5.27 13.02
N ILE A 55 2.54 -3.96 12.78
CA ILE A 55 1.83 -3.02 13.66
C ILE A 55 0.63 -2.44 12.91
N ARG A 56 -0.50 -2.28 13.59
CA ARG A 56 -1.68 -1.60 13.05
C ARG A 56 -1.63 -0.11 13.37
N VAL A 57 -1.61 0.74 12.34
CA VAL A 57 -1.59 2.20 12.49
C VAL A 57 -2.64 2.88 11.63
N LYS A 58 -2.87 4.18 11.87
CA LYS A 58 -3.76 5.03 11.06
C LYS A 58 -2.92 5.93 10.15
N LEU A 59 -3.13 5.82 8.84
CA LEU A 59 -2.49 6.66 7.84
C LEU A 59 -3.51 7.49 7.07
N CYS A 60 -3.14 8.71 6.67
CA CYS A 60 -3.99 9.50 5.80
C CYS A 60 -3.96 8.98 4.35
N ALA A 61 -5.04 9.19 3.61
CA ALA A 61 -5.15 8.74 2.23
C ALA A 61 -4.06 9.32 1.30
N LYS A 62 -3.55 10.52 1.58
CA LYS A 62 -2.43 11.11 0.81
C LYS A 62 -1.12 10.34 0.98
N CYS A 63 -0.78 9.94 2.21
CA CYS A 63 0.39 9.12 2.49
C CYS A 63 0.25 7.74 1.85
N LEU A 64 -0.95 7.13 1.95
CA LEU A 64 -1.21 5.84 1.30
C LEU A 64 -1.05 5.93 -0.22
N LYS A 65 -1.57 7.00 -0.85
CA LYS A 65 -1.41 7.24 -2.29
C LYS A 65 0.06 7.39 -2.68
N ARG A 66 0.86 8.10 -1.88
CA ARG A 66 2.30 8.27 -2.12
C ARG A 66 3.04 6.94 -2.04
N ILE A 67 2.79 6.13 -1.00
CA ILE A 67 3.40 4.79 -0.88
C ILE A 67 3.10 3.95 -2.11
N ARG A 68 1.84 3.89 -2.55
CA ARG A 68 1.46 3.13 -3.75
C ARG A 68 2.17 3.63 -5.01
N LYS A 69 2.32 4.94 -5.14
CA LYS A 69 3.04 5.55 -6.27
C LYS A 69 4.54 5.24 -6.23
N ASP A 70 5.18 5.36 -5.07
CA ASP A 70 6.60 5.05 -4.93
C ASP A 70 6.87 3.57 -5.29
N MET A 71 5.94 2.67 -4.95
CA MET A 71 6.01 1.26 -5.32
C MET A 71 5.86 1.00 -6.82
N THR A 72 5.01 1.75 -7.53
CA THR A 72 4.90 1.64 -9.00
C THR A 72 6.11 2.23 -9.71
N ASP A 73 6.66 3.32 -9.17
CA ASP A 73 7.78 4.07 -9.75
C ASP A 73 9.14 3.41 -9.44
N GLY A 74 9.17 2.29 -8.70
CA GLY A 74 10.38 1.58 -8.30
C GLY A 74 11.22 2.30 -7.23
N LYS A 75 10.69 3.35 -6.61
CA LYS A 75 11.33 4.09 -5.52
C LYS A 75 11.12 3.36 -4.20
N LYS A 76 12.08 3.47 -3.27
CA LYS A 76 11.96 2.89 -1.93
C LYS A 76 10.90 3.68 -1.13
N PRO A 77 9.75 3.09 -0.78
CA PRO A 77 8.73 3.80 -0.01
C PRO A 77 9.19 3.97 1.45
N PHE A 78 8.73 5.03 2.10
CA PHE A 78 9.05 5.34 3.50
C PHE A 78 8.41 4.37 4.52
N LEU A 79 7.33 3.66 4.15
CA LEU A 79 6.69 2.62 4.96
C LEU A 79 6.43 1.37 4.10
N THR A 80 6.62 0.18 4.69
CA THR A 80 6.34 -1.08 4.01
C THR A 80 5.00 -1.66 4.44
N LEU A 81 4.05 -1.78 3.50
CA LEU A 81 2.73 -2.34 3.76
C LEU A 81 2.80 -3.86 3.97
N ALA A 82 2.13 -4.36 5.01
CA ALA A 82 2.15 -5.77 5.35
C ALA A 82 1.46 -6.65 4.29
N SER A 83 0.38 -6.14 3.68
CA SER A 83 -0.35 -6.86 2.62
C SER A 83 0.54 -7.10 1.40
N VAL A 84 1.30 -6.08 0.97
CA VAL A 84 2.14 -6.21 -0.21
C VAL A 84 3.32 -7.14 0.04
N LYS A 85 3.91 -7.15 1.24
CA LYS A 85 4.91 -8.18 1.56
C LYS A 85 4.31 -9.58 1.48
N LYS A 86 3.06 -9.79 1.90
CA LYS A 86 2.40 -11.10 1.76
C LYS A 86 2.27 -11.51 0.30
N GLU A 87 1.82 -10.60 -0.57
CA GLU A 87 1.71 -10.84 -2.01
C GLU A 87 3.07 -11.11 -2.66
N MET A 88 4.11 -10.34 -2.33
CA MET A 88 5.47 -10.59 -2.83
C MET A 88 6.04 -11.91 -2.32
N ASN A 89 5.77 -12.30 -1.07
CA ASN A 89 6.28 -13.54 -0.50
C ASN A 89 5.58 -14.77 -1.10
N VAL A 90 4.30 -14.66 -1.47
CA VAL A 90 3.58 -15.70 -2.23
C VAL A 90 4.19 -15.87 -3.61
N LYS A 91 4.36 -14.78 -4.37
CA LYS A 91 5.00 -14.82 -5.70
C LYS A 91 6.44 -15.36 -5.65
N ASN A 92 7.21 -14.97 -4.64
CA ASN A 92 8.57 -15.46 -4.47
C ASN A 92 8.61 -16.95 -4.05
N LYS A 93 7.63 -17.42 -3.27
CA LYS A 93 7.47 -18.85 -2.97
C LYS A 93 7.12 -19.64 -4.23
N GLU A 94 6.17 -19.17 -5.02
CA GLU A 94 5.77 -19.81 -6.28
C GLU A 94 6.94 -19.86 -7.29
N ALA A 95 7.70 -18.77 -7.41
CA ALA A 95 8.90 -18.72 -8.25
C ALA A 95 9.99 -19.69 -7.79
N LYS A 96 10.22 -19.80 -6.47
CA LYS A 96 11.17 -20.78 -5.91
C LYS A 96 10.72 -22.22 -6.14
N VAL A 97 9.44 -22.53 -5.89
CA VAL A 97 8.89 -23.87 -6.14
C VAL A 97 8.97 -24.23 -7.63
N ALA A 98 8.80 -23.25 -8.54
CA ALA A 98 8.97 -23.47 -9.97
C ALA A 98 10.45 -23.71 -10.37
N GLU A 99 11.40 -23.00 -9.77
CA GLU A 99 12.84 -23.28 -9.95
C GLU A 99 13.25 -24.65 -9.40
N ASP A 100 12.80 -24.98 -8.18
CA ASP A 100 13.10 -26.25 -7.53
C ASP A 100 12.52 -27.43 -8.33
N ALA A 101 11.30 -27.29 -8.87
CA ALA A 101 10.70 -28.29 -9.75
C ALA A 101 11.45 -28.46 -11.08
N LYS A 102 11.98 -27.37 -11.67
CA LYS A 102 12.85 -27.45 -12.85
C LYS A 102 14.16 -28.17 -12.54
N LYS A 103 14.77 -27.88 -11.40
CA LYS A 103 16.01 -28.52 -10.93
C LYS A 103 15.84 -30.02 -10.73
N VAL A 104 14.72 -30.45 -10.13
CA VAL A 104 14.38 -31.88 -9.95
C VAL A 104 14.18 -32.60 -11.30
N LYS A 105 13.55 -31.96 -12.29
CA LYS A 105 13.41 -32.52 -13.65
C LYS A 105 14.76 -32.68 -14.35
N LEU A 106 15.66 -31.72 -14.20
CA LEU A 106 17.00 -31.74 -14.78
C LEU A 106 17.90 -32.82 -14.14
N VAL A 107 17.80 -33.02 -12.83
CA VAL A 107 18.52 -34.10 -12.13
C VAL A 107 17.97 -35.49 -12.54
N LYS A 108 16.66 -35.62 -12.79
CA LYS A 108 16.05 -36.86 -13.30
C LYS A 108 16.47 -37.16 -14.74
N SER A 109 16.56 -36.17 -15.62
CA SER A 109 17.01 -36.37 -17.01
C SER A 109 18.50 -36.71 -17.09
N VAL A 110 19.35 -36.13 -16.24
CA VAL A 110 20.78 -36.49 -16.18
C VAL A 110 20.99 -37.90 -15.63
N LYS A 111 20.17 -38.34 -14.65
CA LYS A 111 20.20 -39.72 -14.14
C LYS A 111 19.74 -40.74 -15.18
N SER A 112 18.67 -40.48 -15.94
CA SER A 112 18.20 -41.41 -16.97
C SER A 112 19.21 -41.60 -18.12
N VAL A 113 19.93 -40.55 -18.51
CA VAL A 113 20.99 -40.60 -19.52
C VAL A 113 22.21 -41.39 -19.02
N LYS A 114 22.59 -41.25 -17.73
CA LYS A 114 23.68 -42.04 -17.12
C LYS A 114 23.34 -43.53 -17.03
N SER A 115 22.10 -43.88 -16.68
CA SER A 115 21.63 -45.27 -16.63
C SER A 115 21.58 -45.94 -18.01
N ALA A 116 21.27 -45.19 -19.06
CA ALA A 116 21.28 -45.69 -20.44
C ALA A 116 22.69 -45.90 -21.02
N LYS A 117 23.69 -45.17 -20.51
CA LYS A 117 25.09 -45.27 -20.98
C LYS A 117 25.85 -46.46 -20.36
N ILE A 118 25.42 -46.95 -19.20
CA ILE A 118 25.99 -48.13 -18.52
C ILE A 118 25.49 -49.44 -19.14
N LYS A 119 24.30 -49.47 -19.74
CA LYS A 119 23.72 -50.67 -20.40
C LYS A 119 24.20 -50.90 -21.85
N LYS A 120 25.13 -50.10 -22.36
CA LYS A 120 25.60 -50.14 -23.75
C LYS A 120 27.08 -50.58 -23.89
N THR A 121 27.68 -51.06 -22.81
CA THR A 121 29.11 -51.42 -22.72
C THR A 121 29.36 -52.87 -22.31
N ASP A 122 28.35 -53.75 -22.43
CA ASP A 122 28.50 -55.21 -22.42
C ASP A 122 28.17 -55.77 -23.80
#